data_AF-A0A8J7RXT4-F1
#
_entry.id   AF-A0A8J7RXT4-F1
#
_cell.length_a   1.000
_cell.length_b   1.000
_cell.length_c   1.000
_cell.angle_alpha   90.00
_cell.angle_beta   90.00
_cell.angle_gamma   90.00
#
_symmetry.space_group_name_H-M   'P 1'
#
loop_
_entity.id
_entity.type
_entity.pdbx_description
1 polymer ?
#
loop_
_entity_poly.entity_id
_entity_poly.type
_entity_poly.pdbx_seq_one_letter_code
_entity_poly.pdbx_strand_id
1 'polypeptide(L)'
;MSAAEFTGNNQTYIEMGNGAFYDPYGDDTYFFNFSKAGGGLKAIHIADSTTNKNGGVYTNQGLNGTFYISDTSKNPGCSDSAILMFGVPGEVDTTDLALSITASGYNWTLTPTIMYPPSVTYYDSVNVGTFDDGYFLESDNGTRINCNWRPYFDEDYPMYCGQDMTDPSDTYKVMFIDLGLGTLKYNTDLIDNGMIKIEYDITGYDGRALFDIYTWCNQSKQGQSVSWTNRVTDTGSSGWTINF
;
A
#
# COMPACT_ATOMS: atom_id res chain seq x y z
N MET A 1 10.82 -17.60 -0.16
CA MET A 1 11.73 -16.55 0.34
C MET A 1 11.16 -16.11 1.67
N SER A 2 12.00 -15.92 2.69
CA SER A 2 11.55 -15.54 4.02
C SER A 2 11.30 -14.04 4.03
N ALA A 3 10.04 -13.63 4.17
CA ALA A 3 9.63 -12.23 4.21
C ALA A 3 10.56 -11.43 5.14
N ALA A 4 11.25 -10.42 4.60
CA ALA A 4 12.21 -9.58 5.32
C ALA A 4 11.61 -8.85 6.55
N GLU A 5 12.48 -8.61 7.55
CA GLU A 5 12.14 -7.95 8.81
C GLU A 5 11.66 -6.50 8.65
N PHE A 6 10.63 -6.17 9.44
CA PHE A 6 10.25 -4.79 9.76
C PHE A 6 11.26 -4.16 10.74
N THR A 7 12.51 -4.00 10.30
CA THR A 7 13.66 -3.62 11.15
C THR A 7 13.58 -2.18 11.70
N GLY A 8 12.67 -1.36 11.17
CA GLY A 8 12.43 0.00 11.61
C GLY A 8 11.23 0.62 10.92
N ASN A 9 10.74 1.74 11.43
CA ASN A 9 9.61 2.47 10.85
C ASN A 9 9.98 3.21 9.57
N ASN A 10 11.25 3.54 9.34
CA ASN A 10 11.70 4.25 8.15
C ASN A 10 13.14 3.83 7.80
N GLN A 11 13.56 4.14 6.58
CA GLN A 11 14.89 3.77 6.07
C GLN A 11 15.14 2.27 6.16
N THR A 12 14.14 1.49 5.76
CA THR A 12 14.16 0.03 5.84
C THR A 12 13.79 -0.59 4.49
N TYR A 13 14.22 -1.83 4.27
CA TYR A 13 13.85 -2.62 3.10
C TYR A 13 12.71 -3.55 3.49
N ILE A 14 11.69 -3.63 2.64
CA ILE A 14 10.54 -4.51 2.86
C ILE A 14 10.35 -5.36 1.62
N GLU A 15 10.26 -6.67 1.82
CA GLU A 15 9.99 -7.66 0.77
C GLU A 15 8.52 -7.65 0.37
N MET A 16 8.27 -7.70 -0.94
CA MET A 16 6.93 -7.78 -1.48
C MET A 16 6.51 -9.25 -1.58
N GLY A 17 5.31 -9.59 -1.10
CA GLY A 17 4.81 -10.96 -1.07
C GLY A 17 4.75 -11.62 -2.46
N ASN A 18 4.45 -10.86 -3.50
CA ASN A 18 4.47 -11.33 -4.89
C ASN A 18 5.76 -10.99 -5.66
N GLY A 19 6.82 -10.60 -4.96
CA GLY A 19 8.04 -10.05 -5.56
C GLY A 19 7.90 -8.57 -5.95
N ALA A 20 9.01 -7.85 -5.96
CA ALA A 20 9.00 -6.44 -6.36
C ALA A 20 8.95 -6.35 -7.89
N PHE A 21 7.96 -5.65 -8.46
CA PHE A 21 7.75 -5.62 -9.91
C PHE A 21 8.94 -5.00 -10.65
N TYR A 22 9.48 -3.91 -10.12
CA TYR A 22 10.67 -3.25 -10.68
C TYR A 22 11.99 -3.72 -10.07
N ASP A 23 11.95 -4.48 -8.96
CA ASP A 23 13.07 -5.09 -8.24
C ASP A 23 14.42 -4.34 -8.38
N PRO A 24 14.53 -3.12 -7.82
CA PRO A 24 15.72 -2.29 -8.00
C PRO A 24 16.99 -2.88 -7.35
N TYR A 25 16.84 -3.83 -6.43
CA TYR A 25 17.94 -4.38 -5.63
C TYR A 25 18.25 -5.86 -5.94
N GLY A 26 17.41 -6.56 -6.70
CA GLY A 26 17.62 -7.96 -7.06
C GLY A 26 17.22 -8.93 -5.94
N ASP A 27 16.38 -8.50 -5.02
CA ASP A 27 16.04 -9.19 -3.78
C ASP A 27 14.55 -9.08 -3.40
N ASP A 28 13.70 -8.70 -4.36
CA ASP A 28 12.24 -8.58 -4.17
C ASP A 28 11.82 -7.52 -3.14
N THR A 29 12.72 -6.60 -2.76
CA THR A 29 12.43 -5.53 -1.80
C THR A 29 12.27 -4.15 -2.42
N TYR A 30 11.57 -3.30 -1.67
CA TYR A 30 11.63 -1.85 -1.84
C TYR A 30 12.21 -1.15 -0.61
N PHE A 31 12.98 -0.08 -0.84
CA PHE A 31 13.48 0.78 0.21
C PHE A 31 12.44 1.84 0.60
N PHE A 32 11.97 1.79 1.83
CA PHE A 32 11.03 2.73 2.43
C PHE A 32 11.81 3.89 3.04
N ASN A 33 11.68 5.07 2.44
CA ASN A 33 12.45 6.25 2.80
C ASN A 33 11.59 7.51 2.72
N PHE A 34 11.01 7.87 3.86
CA PHE A 34 10.32 9.14 4.07
C PHE A 34 11.32 10.18 4.58
N SER A 35 11.33 11.38 3.99
CA SER A 35 12.40 12.35 4.26
C SER A 35 12.14 13.29 5.44
N LYS A 36 10.91 13.38 5.94
CA LYS A 36 10.51 14.23 7.08
C LYS A 36 9.10 13.93 7.57
N ALA A 37 8.83 14.34 8.81
CA ALA A 37 7.50 14.37 9.41
C ALA A 37 6.49 15.12 8.53
N GLY A 38 5.31 14.54 8.35
CA GLY A 38 4.25 15.03 7.45
C GLY A 38 4.58 14.99 5.95
N GLY A 39 5.77 14.54 5.54
CA GLY A 39 6.14 14.29 4.15
C GLY A 39 5.44 13.03 3.62
N GLY A 40 5.12 12.98 2.32
CA GLY A 40 4.50 11.80 1.71
C GLY A 40 2.99 11.61 1.96
N LEU A 41 2.44 12.18 3.03
CA LEU A 41 1.06 11.94 3.53
C LEU A 41 -0.07 12.76 2.90
N LYS A 42 0.14 13.44 1.77
CA LYS A 42 -0.88 14.40 1.25
C LYS A 42 -1.38 14.10 -0.15
N ALA A 43 -0.69 13.21 -0.85
CA ALA A 43 -0.90 13.02 -2.28
C ALA A 43 -1.71 11.75 -2.57
N ILE A 44 -1.37 10.65 -1.90
CA ILE A 44 -1.96 9.34 -2.11
C ILE A 44 -3.14 9.16 -1.16
N HIS A 45 -4.28 8.71 -1.70
CA HIS A 45 -5.49 8.48 -0.92
C HIS A 45 -6.17 7.19 -1.35
N ILE A 46 -6.86 6.56 -0.40
CA ILE A 46 -7.84 5.50 -0.66
C ILE A 46 -9.21 6.15 -0.87
N ALA A 47 -9.87 5.83 -1.98
CA ALA A 47 -11.18 6.34 -2.37
C ALA A 47 -12.18 5.21 -2.64
N ASP A 48 -13.46 5.43 -2.35
CA ASP A 48 -14.57 4.51 -2.66
C ASP A 48 -15.07 4.63 -4.09
N SER A 49 -14.69 5.70 -4.79
CA SER A 49 -15.16 6.01 -6.13
C SER A 49 -14.17 6.89 -6.87
N THR A 50 -14.23 6.84 -8.21
CA THR A 50 -13.40 7.67 -9.09
C THR A 50 -13.70 9.17 -8.96
N THR A 51 -14.84 9.55 -8.40
CA THR A 51 -15.20 10.96 -8.17
C THR A 51 -14.68 11.52 -6.85
N ASN A 52 -14.25 10.66 -5.91
CA ASN A 52 -13.78 11.07 -4.60
C ASN A 52 -12.24 11.04 -4.48
N LYS A 53 -11.56 11.87 -5.28
CA LYS A 53 -10.09 11.90 -5.36
C LYS A 53 -9.34 12.23 -4.05
N ASN A 54 -10.01 12.79 -3.05
CA ASN A 54 -9.38 13.10 -1.76
C ASN A 54 -9.56 11.96 -0.75
N GLY A 55 -10.21 10.88 -1.17
CA GLY A 55 -10.44 9.71 -0.34
C GLY A 55 -11.32 9.97 0.87
N GLY A 56 -11.28 9.01 1.78
CA GLY A 56 -12.00 9.03 3.04
C GLY A 56 -11.62 7.85 3.93
N VAL A 57 -12.05 7.91 5.18
CA VAL A 57 -11.93 6.78 6.11
C VAL A 57 -13.18 5.92 5.95
N TYR A 58 -13.03 4.75 5.34
CA TYR A 58 -14.11 3.81 5.11
C TYR A 58 -13.96 2.64 6.09
N THR A 59 -14.91 2.51 7.00
CA THR A 59 -14.93 1.45 8.01
C THR A 59 -16.04 0.45 7.73
N ASN A 60 -15.97 -0.73 8.34
CA ASN A 60 -16.99 -1.77 8.21
C ASN A 60 -17.28 -2.18 6.77
N GLN A 61 -16.24 -2.20 5.93
CA GLN A 61 -16.34 -2.70 4.57
C GLN A 61 -16.48 -4.23 4.58
N GLY A 62 -17.07 -4.78 3.52
CA GLY A 62 -17.25 -6.23 3.39
C GLY A 62 -15.95 -6.96 3.09
N LEU A 63 -15.99 -8.30 3.20
CA LEU A 63 -14.86 -9.20 2.85
C LEU A 63 -14.53 -9.19 1.36
N ASN A 64 -15.44 -8.70 0.51
CA ASN A 64 -15.16 -8.35 -0.87
C ASN A 64 -15.59 -6.92 -1.15
N GLY A 65 -14.93 -6.30 -2.12
CA GLY A 65 -15.26 -4.93 -2.50
C GLY A 65 -14.33 -4.35 -3.55
N THR A 66 -14.54 -3.06 -3.79
CA THR A 66 -13.74 -2.27 -4.71
C THR A 66 -13.37 -0.96 -4.04
N PHE A 67 -12.11 -0.58 -4.14
CA PHE A 67 -11.64 0.77 -3.79
C PHE A 67 -10.64 1.25 -4.84
N TYR A 68 -10.25 2.52 -4.75
CA TYR A 68 -9.37 3.17 -5.70
C TYR A 68 -8.19 3.82 -4.98
N ILE A 69 -7.03 3.78 -5.62
CA ILE A 69 -5.84 4.54 -5.22
C ILE A 69 -5.80 5.79 -6.08
N SER A 70 -5.89 6.95 -5.44
CA SER A 70 -5.85 8.24 -6.13
C SER A 70 -4.59 9.02 -5.79
N ASP A 71 -4.08 9.75 -6.78
CA ASP A 71 -2.97 10.68 -6.59
C ASP A 71 -3.43 12.13 -6.85
N THR A 72 -3.29 12.97 -5.84
CA THR A 72 -3.60 14.41 -5.85
C THR A 72 -2.35 15.28 -5.79
N SER A 73 -1.19 14.70 -6.05
CA SER A 73 0.10 15.36 -6.10
C SER A 73 0.10 16.59 -7.03
N LYS A 74 1.03 17.50 -6.74
CA LYS A 74 1.26 18.69 -7.58
C LYS A 74 2.05 18.30 -8.83
N ASN A 75 1.90 19.09 -9.90
CA ASN A 75 2.43 18.79 -11.23
C ASN A 75 3.94 18.45 -11.26
N PRO A 76 4.37 17.47 -12.08
CA PRO A 76 3.52 16.63 -12.94
C PRO A 76 2.79 15.50 -12.19
N GLY A 77 3.33 15.00 -11.07
CA GLY A 77 2.63 14.11 -10.12
C GLY A 77 2.39 12.68 -10.62
N CYS A 78 3.23 11.73 -10.22
CA CYS A 78 3.02 10.30 -10.45
C CYS A 78 3.90 9.46 -9.52
N SER A 79 3.57 8.18 -9.40
CA SER A 79 4.44 7.16 -8.82
C SER A 79 4.48 5.93 -9.71
N ASP A 80 5.65 5.30 -9.82
CA ASP A 80 5.90 4.22 -10.78
C ASP A 80 5.24 2.90 -10.38
N SER A 81 5.18 2.59 -9.08
CA SER A 81 4.38 1.47 -8.57
C SER A 81 3.65 1.82 -7.29
N ALA A 82 2.45 1.29 -7.12
CA ALA A 82 1.68 1.29 -5.89
C ALA A 82 1.77 -0.08 -5.21
N ILE A 83 1.87 -0.03 -3.89
CA ILE A 83 2.03 -1.19 -3.02
C ILE A 83 0.86 -1.17 -2.03
N LEU A 84 0.16 -2.30 -1.90
CA LEU A 84 -0.83 -2.50 -0.86
C LEU A 84 -0.16 -3.06 0.38
N MET A 85 -0.46 -2.48 1.53
CA MET A 85 -0.26 -3.12 2.82
C MET A 85 -1.60 -3.70 3.24
N PHE A 86 -1.67 -5.01 3.47
CA PHE A 86 -2.82 -5.68 4.05
C PHE A 86 -2.48 -6.16 5.45
N GLY A 87 -3.38 -5.94 6.41
CA GLY A 87 -3.16 -6.33 7.80
C GLY A 87 -4.39 -6.97 8.44
N VAL A 88 -4.15 -7.89 9.37
CA VAL A 88 -5.16 -8.47 10.28
C VAL A 88 -4.62 -8.43 11.72
N PRO A 89 -5.47 -8.44 12.75
CA PRO A 89 -5.00 -8.42 14.13
C PRO A 89 -4.02 -9.58 14.42
N GLY A 90 -2.94 -9.31 15.16
CA GLY A 90 -1.77 -10.20 15.25
C GLY A 90 -2.08 -11.61 15.78
N GLU A 91 -2.97 -11.71 16.76
CA GLU A 91 -3.28 -12.96 17.48
C GLU A 91 -4.37 -13.82 16.82
N VAL A 92 -4.93 -13.41 15.68
CA VAL A 92 -6.01 -14.15 15.02
C VAL A 92 -5.46 -15.33 14.22
N ASP A 93 -6.22 -16.43 14.15
CA ASP A 93 -5.92 -17.53 13.24
C ASP A 93 -6.20 -17.10 11.79
N THR A 94 -5.23 -17.33 10.92
CA THR A 94 -5.24 -17.00 9.49
C THR A 94 -4.93 -18.19 8.61
N THR A 95 -4.91 -19.41 9.16
CA THR A 95 -4.52 -20.64 8.43
C THR A 95 -5.32 -20.86 7.15
N ASP A 96 -6.61 -20.49 7.15
CA ASP A 96 -7.50 -20.62 5.99
C ASP A 96 -7.67 -19.30 5.21
N LEU A 97 -7.01 -18.22 5.62
CA LEU A 97 -7.11 -16.91 4.97
C LEU A 97 -6.61 -17.00 3.52
N ALA A 98 -7.41 -16.50 2.59
CA ALA A 98 -7.00 -16.23 1.22
C ALA A 98 -7.55 -14.89 0.75
N LEU A 99 -6.64 -13.96 0.45
CA LEU A 99 -6.91 -12.66 -0.14
C LEU A 99 -6.60 -12.71 -1.64
N SER A 100 -7.63 -12.63 -2.48
CA SER A 100 -7.46 -12.47 -3.93
C SER A 100 -7.55 -11.00 -4.33
N ILE A 101 -6.62 -10.56 -5.18
CA ILE A 101 -6.57 -9.17 -5.68
C ILE A 101 -6.52 -9.16 -7.20
N THR A 102 -7.44 -8.41 -7.80
CA THR A 102 -7.37 -7.97 -9.20
C THR A 102 -7.31 -6.46 -9.23
N ALA A 103 -6.51 -5.89 -10.13
CA ALA A 103 -6.37 -4.45 -10.26
C ALA A 103 -6.48 -3.99 -11.71
N SER A 104 -6.92 -2.75 -11.93
CA SER A 104 -6.80 -2.07 -13.22
C SER A 104 -6.13 -0.71 -13.03
N GLY A 105 -5.34 -0.28 -14.00
CA GLY A 105 -4.55 0.93 -13.85
C GLY A 105 -3.49 1.09 -14.93
N TYR A 106 -2.52 1.96 -14.65
CA TYR A 106 -1.49 2.35 -15.61
C TYR A 106 -0.15 1.71 -15.28
N ASN A 107 0.60 1.28 -16.30
CA ASN A 107 2.00 0.91 -16.17
C ASN A 107 2.80 1.52 -17.34
N TRP A 108 4.10 1.68 -17.13
CA TRP A 108 5.03 2.23 -18.11
C TRP A 108 6.45 1.71 -17.90
N THR A 109 7.27 1.86 -18.94
CA THR A 109 8.71 1.64 -18.83
C THR A 109 9.36 2.77 -18.05
N LEU A 110 10.17 2.42 -17.05
CA LEU A 110 10.90 3.40 -16.25
C LEU A 110 11.82 4.26 -17.11
N THR A 111 11.83 5.56 -16.82
CA THR A 111 12.76 6.50 -17.42
C THR A 111 13.89 6.86 -16.44
N PRO A 112 15.14 6.98 -16.92
CA PRO A 112 16.30 7.21 -16.04
C PRO A 112 16.46 8.66 -15.57
N THR A 113 15.76 9.63 -16.19
CA THR A 113 16.03 11.07 -15.98
C THR A 113 14.80 11.92 -15.74
N ILE A 114 13.60 11.38 -15.99
CA ILE A 114 12.34 12.09 -15.80
C ILE A 114 11.44 11.28 -14.88
N MET A 115 10.76 11.98 -13.97
CA MET A 115 9.76 11.38 -13.06
C MET A 115 8.49 11.01 -13.83
N TYR A 116 8.09 11.83 -14.80
CA TYR A 116 6.85 11.63 -15.53
C TYR A 116 7.10 10.75 -16.76
N PRO A 117 6.34 9.64 -16.92
CA PRO A 117 6.52 8.76 -18.07
C PRO A 117 6.10 9.44 -19.38
N PRO A 118 6.87 9.29 -20.47
CA PRO A 118 6.54 9.89 -21.76
C PRO A 118 5.30 9.24 -22.41
N SER A 119 5.00 8.00 -22.02
CA SER A 119 3.86 7.21 -22.46
C SER A 119 3.44 6.26 -21.36
N VAL A 120 2.13 6.01 -21.25
CA VAL A 120 1.54 5.08 -20.29
C VAL A 120 0.62 4.11 -21.02
N THR A 121 0.52 2.88 -20.51
CA THR A 121 -0.42 1.87 -20.99
C THR A 121 -1.43 1.59 -19.89
N TYR A 122 -2.72 1.60 -20.24
CA TYR A 122 -3.77 1.17 -19.32
C TYR A 122 -3.99 -0.34 -19.45
N TYR A 123 -4.12 -1.00 -18.31
CA TYR A 123 -4.43 -2.42 -18.20
C TYR A 123 -5.81 -2.56 -17.54
N ASP A 124 -6.78 -3.08 -18.29
CA ASP A 124 -8.17 -3.26 -17.82
C ASP A 124 -8.31 -4.32 -16.72
N SER A 125 -7.33 -5.23 -16.61
CA SER A 125 -7.32 -6.28 -15.59
C SER A 125 -5.93 -6.88 -15.45
N VAL A 126 -5.38 -6.80 -14.24
CA VAL A 126 -4.14 -7.44 -13.80
C VAL A 126 -4.50 -8.36 -12.64
N ASN A 127 -4.25 -9.66 -12.82
CA ASN A 127 -4.31 -10.60 -11.69
C ASN A 127 -3.04 -10.39 -10.85
N VAL A 128 -3.20 -9.74 -9.69
CA VAL A 128 -2.08 -9.41 -8.79
C VAL A 128 -1.65 -10.66 -8.01
N GLY A 129 -2.62 -11.50 -7.63
CA GLY A 129 -2.39 -12.78 -6.99
C GLY A 129 -3.44 -13.16 -5.96
N THR A 130 -3.22 -14.32 -5.35
CA THR A 130 -3.92 -14.77 -4.14
C THR A 130 -2.88 -14.97 -3.05
N PHE A 131 -3.13 -14.36 -1.89
CA PHE A 131 -2.20 -14.27 -0.77
C PHE A 131 -2.81 -14.93 0.45
N ASP A 132 -2.07 -15.86 1.05
CA ASP A 132 -2.46 -16.59 2.25
C ASP A 132 -1.59 -16.21 3.47
N ASP A 133 -1.71 -16.98 4.56
CA ASP A 133 -0.91 -16.78 5.77
C ASP A 133 0.60 -16.73 5.51
N GLY A 134 1.12 -17.44 4.50
CA GLY A 134 2.54 -17.50 4.21
C GLY A 134 3.18 -16.19 3.77
N TYR A 135 2.38 -15.16 3.45
CA TYR A 135 2.85 -13.87 2.93
C TYR A 135 2.98 -12.78 3.98
N PHE A 136 2.50 -12.98 5.22
CA PHE A 136 2.73 -12.00 6.28
C PHE A 136 4.22 -11.93 6.64
N LEU A 137 4.67 -10.76 7.08
CA LEU A 137 6.07 -10.55 7.45
C LEU A 137 6.51 -11.45 8.59
N GLU A 138 7.73 -11.94 8.50
CA GLU A 138 8.40 -12.75 9.51
C GLU A 138 9.75 -12.11 9.86
N SER A 139 10.29 -12.43 11.03
CA SER A 139 11.66 -12.10 11.37
C SER A 139 12.65 -13.09 10.76
N ASP A 140 13.95 -12.79 10.81
CA ASP A 140 15.01 -13.65 10.22
C ASP A 140 15.00 -15.09 10.76
N ASN A 141 14.40 -15.30 11.93
CA ASN A 141 14.24 -16.61 12.57
C ASN A 141 12.92 -17.33 12.21
N GLY A 142 12.11 -16.79 11.28
CA GLY A 142 10.81 -17.34 10.86
C GLY A 142 9.66 -17.10 11.84
N THR A 143 9.75 -16.09 12.71
CA THR A 143 8.66 -15.74 13.65
C THR A 143 7.79 -14.65 13.05
N ARG A 144 6.46 -14.81 13.10
CA ARG A 144 5.52 -13.78 12.64
C ARG A 144 5.76 -12.45 13.35
N ILE A 145 5.80 -11.37 12.59
CA ILE A 145 5.91 -10.01 13.12
C ILE A 145 4.51 -9.44 13.39
N ASN A 146 4.26 -9.08 14.65
CA ASN A 146 3.08 -8.33 15.08
C ASN A 146 3.52 -6.89 15.42
N CYS A 147 2.98 -5.90 14.72
CA CYS A 147 3.27 -4.48 14.90
C CYS A 147 2.00 -3.70 15.24
N ASN A 148 2.09 -2.71 16.13
CA ASN A 148 1.02 -1.74 16.34
C ASN A 148 1.17 -0.49 15.45
N TRP A 149 2.26 -0.36 14.69
CA TRP A 149 2.55 0.75 13.78
C TRP A 149 2.95 0.27 12.38
N ARG A 150 2.86 1.16 11.39
CA ARG A 150 3.27 0.91 9.99
C ARG A 150 4.44 1.81 9.55
N PRO A 151 5.16 1.48 8.46
CA PRO A 151 6.38 2.18 8.09
C PRO A 151 6.07 3.61 7.68
N TYR A 152 6.63 4.55 8.43
CA TYR A 152 6.57 5.96 8.13
C TYR A 152 7.70 6.70 8.85
N PHE A 153 7.93 7.97 8.49
CA PHE A 153 8.96 8.81 9.11
C PHE A 153 8.80 8.92 10.63
N ASP A 154 7.59 9.21 11.09
CA ASP A 154 7.30 9.33 12.51
C ASP A 154 7.23 7.92 13.13
N GLU A 155 7.81 7.75 14.32
CA GLU A 155 7.65 6.53 15.12
C GLU A 155 6.17 6.36 15.49
N ASP A 156 5.74 5.13 15.73
CA ASP A 156 4.38 4.80 16.16
C ASP A 156 3.28 5.33 15.24
N TYR A 157 3.55 5.40 13.92
CA TYR A 157 2.54 5.85 12.98
C TYR A 157 1.42 4.79 12.85
N PRO A 158 0.14 5.14 13.10
CA PRO A 158 -0.93 4.15 13.20
C PRO A 158 -1.16 3.30 11.95
N MET A 159 -1.63 2.08 12.14
CA MET A 159 -2.14 1.16 11.11
C MET A 159 -3.48 1.60 10.53
N TYR A 160 -4.31 2.29 11.32
CA TYR A 160 -5.62 2.77 10.87
C TYR A 160 -6.04 4.04 11.60
N CYS A 161 -7.03 4.74 11.04
CA CYS A 161 -7.53 5.98 11.63
C CYS A 161 -8.24 5.70 12.96
N GLY A 162 -7.71 6.27 14.04
CA GLY A 162 -8.29 6.16 15.38
C GLY A 162 -7.73 5.02 16.23
N GLN A 163 -6.68 4.34 15.79
CA GLN A 163 -5.96 3.37 16.61
C GLN A 163 -5.43 4.01 17.89
N ASP A 164 -5.58 3.33 19.02
CA ASP A 164 -4.98 3.75 20.29
C ASP A 164 -3.53 3.28 20.38
N MET A 165 -2.59 4.18 20.04
CA MET A 165 -1.16 3.88 20.09
C MET A 165 -0.61 3.67 21.51
N THR A 166 -1.44 3.91 22.55
CA THR A 166 -1.06 3.59 23.94
C THR A 166 -1.43 2.17 24.34
N ASP A 167 -2.22 1.45 23.53
CA ASP A 167 -2.54 0.04 23.73
C ASP A 167 -1.54 -0.86 22.99
N PRO A 168 -0.59 -1.51 23.70
CA PRO A 168 0.39 -2.38 23.06
C PRO A 168 -0.22 -3.69 22.56
N SER A 169 -1.48 -3.99 22.86
CA SER A 169 -2.16 -5.21 22.43
C SER A 169 -2.85 -5.08 21.07
N ASP A 170 -3.14 -3.85 20.61
CA ASP A 170 -3.73 -3.60 19.29
C ASP A 170 -2.65 -3.69 18.20
N THR A 171 -2.21 -4.92 17.96
CA THR A 171 -1.17 -5.29 17.01
C THR A 171 -1.76 -5.96 15.78
N TYR A 172 -1.04 -5.89 14.67
CA TYR A 172 -1.39 -6.45 13.38
C TYR A 172 -0.19 -7.17 12.80
N LYS A 173 -0.44 -8.33 12.17
CA LYS A 173 0.47 -8.91 11.19
C LYS A 173 0.11 -8.38 9.81
N VAL A 174 1.13 -8.04 9.03
CA VAL A 174 0.98 -7.33 7.76
C VAL A 174 1.74 -8.01 6.63
N MET A 175 1.25 -7.86 5.42
CA MET A 175 1.93 -8.23 4.18
C MET A 175 1.94 -7.04 3.22
N PHE A 176 2.93 -7.01 2.33
CA PHE A 176 3.08 -5.98 1.32
C PHE A 176 2.96 -6.60 -0.07
N ILE A 177 2.17 -5.99 -0.93
CA ILE A 177 1.81 -6.55 -2.23
C ILE A 177 2.06 -5.48 -3.28
N ASP A 178 2.97 -5.74 -4.22
CA ASP A 178 3.21 -4.85 -5.34
C ASP A 178 2.13 -5.04 -6.40
N LEU A 179 1.51 -3.95 -6.86
CA LEU A 179 0.47 -4.01 -7.87
C LEU A 179 1.04 -4.07 -9.29
N GLY A 180 2.31 -3.69 -9.49
CA GLY A 180 2.89 -3.46 -10.81
C GLY A 180 2.19 -2.34 -11.59
N LEU A 181 1.47 -1.46 -10.88
CA LEU A 181 0.68 -0.38 -11.46
C LEU A 181 1.07 0.93 -10.79
N GLY A 182 1.34 1.95 -11.60
CA GLY A 182 1.69 3.28 -11.15
C GLY A 182 0.47 4.18 -11.00
N THR A 183 0.59 5.18 -10.13
CA THR A 183 -0.42 6.21 -9.96
C THR A 183 -0.13 7.39 -10.90
N LEU A 184 -1.17 7.91 -11.53
CA LEU A 184 -1.10 9.18 -12.26
C LEU A 184 -1.90 10.21 -11.50
N LYS A 185 -1.41 11.45 -11.49
CA LYS A 185 -2.18 12.57 -10.95
C LYS A 185 -3.58 12.56 -11.53
N TYR A 186 -4.57 12.72 -10.64
CA TYR A 186 -5.98 12.78 -10.97
C TYR A 186 -6.26 13.65 -12.20
N ASN A 187 -6.82 13.03 -13.22
CA ASN A 187 -7.15 13.66 -14.50
C ASN A 187 -8.40 13.00 -15.10
N THR A 188 -9.46 13.78 -15.29
CA THR A 188 -10.74 13.30 -15.83
C THR A 188 -10.70 12.84 -17.29
N ASP A 189 -9.61 13.11 -17.99
CA ASP A 189 -9.40 12.64 -19.38
C ASP A 189 -8.82 11.21 -19.43
N LEU A 190 -8.41 10.66 -18.28
CA LEU A 190 -7.89 9.30 -18.15
C LEU A 190 -8.98 8.33 -17.68
N ILE A 191 -8.81 7.04 -18.02
CA ILE A 191 -9.65 5.97 -17.48
C ILE A 191 -9.48 5.95 -15.96
N ASP A 192 -10.60 5.78 -15.25
CA ASP A 192 -10.71 5.88 -13.79
C ASP A 192 -10.06 7.14 -13.22
N ASN A 193 -10.04 8.22 -14.01
CA ASN A 193 -9.43 9.49 -13.68
C ASN A 193 -7.92 9.41 -13.33
N GLY A 194 -7.20 8.39 -13.84
CA GLY A 194 -5.80 8.13 -13.53
C GLY A 194 -5.57 7.33 -12.25
N MET A 195 -6.64 6.89 -11.58
CA MET A 195 -6.59 6.06 -10.38
C MET A 195 -6.28 4.60 -10.72
N ILE A 196 -5.81 3.86 -9.72
CA ILE A 196 -5.75 2.40 -9.77
C ILE A 196 -7.01 1.88 -9.10
N LYS A 197 -7.78 1.03 -9.80
CA LYS A 197 -8.91 0.31 -9.21
C LYS A 197 -8.41 -0.99 -8.60
N ILE A 198 -8.83 -1.28 -7.37
CA ILE A 198 -8.55 -2.52 -6.66
C ILE A 198 -9.86 -3.26 -6.42
N GLU A 199 -9.91 -4.51 -6.83
CA GLU A 199 -10.96 -5.47 -6.52
C GLU A 199 -10.38 -6.54 -5.62
N TYR A 200 -10.93 -6.68 -4.42
CA TYR A 200 -10.46 -7.63 -3.42
C TYR A 200 -11.56 -8.61 -3.03
N ASP A 201 -11.16 -9.83 -2.69
CA ASP A 201 -12.02 -10.88 -2.13
C ASP A 201 -11.25 -11.65 -1.07
N ILE A 202 -11.76 -11.66 0.17
CA ILE A 202 -11.19 -12.37 1.31
C ILE A 202 -12.07 -13.57 1.59
N THR A 203 -11.47 -14.75 1.58
CA THR A 203 -12.13 -16.02 1.87
C THR A 203 -11.40 -16.76 2.99
N GLY A 204 -12.10 -17.66 3.66
CA GLY A 204 -11.56 -18.45 4.79
C GLY A 204 -11.20 -17.63 6.04
N TYR A 205 -11.49 -16.33 6.04
CA TYR A 205 -11.34 -15.43 7.18
C TYR A 205 -12.52 -14.46 7.21
N ASP A 206 -13.14 -14.25 8.38
CA ASP A 206 -14.30 -13.36 8.57
C ASP A 206 -14.07 -12.27 9.62
N GLY A 207 -12.83 -12.14 10.12
CA GLY A 207 -12.45 -11.18 11.15
C GLY A 207 -12.16 -9.77 10.62
N ARG A 208 -11.39 -9.01 11.41
CA ARG A 208 -10.97 -7.65 11.07
C ARG A 208 -9.81 -7.64 10.10
N ALA A 209 -9.86 -6.77 9.11
CA ALA A 209 -8.75 -6.53 8.20
C ALA A 209 -8.63 -5.05 7.79
N LEU A 210 -7.46 -4.63 7.34
CA LEU A 210 -7.21 -3.28 6.86
C LEU A 210 -6.38 -3.28 5.58
N PHE A 211 -6.58 -2.25 4.76
CA PHE A 211 -5.70 -1.90 3.65
C PHE A 211 -5.15 -0.49 3.82
N ASP A 212 -3.88 -0.37 3.49
CA ASP A 212 -3.15 0.88 3.34
C ASP A 212 -2.30 0.88 2.07
N ILE A 213 -1.85 2.05 1.64
CA ILE A 213 -1.16 2.24 0.37
C ILE A 213 0.21 2.85 0.59
N TYR A 214 1.19 2.34 -0.15
CA TYR A 214 2.47 2.98 -0.36
C TYR A 214 2.70 3.19 -1.86
N THR A 215 3.53 4.17 -2.23
CA THR A 215 3.96 4.29 -3.63
C THR A 215 5.46 4.49 -3.75
N TRP A 216 6.03 3.78 -4.71
CA TRP A 216 7.44 3.79 -5.08
C TRP A 216 7.66 4.65 -6.32
N CYS A 217 8.77 5.40 -6.31
CA CYS A 217 9.22 6.17 -7.47
C CYS A 217 10.67 5.84 -7.80
N ASN A 218 10.94 5.59 -9.08
CA ASN A 218 12.28 5.44 -9.64
C ASN A 218 13.05 6.76 -9.59
N GLN A 219 12.37 7.86 -9.93
CA GLN A 219 12.96 9.19 -10.04
C GLN A 219 12.23 10.18 -9.14
N SER A 220 12.57 10.21 -7.86
CA SER A 220 12.12 11.24 -6.92
C SER A 220 13.24 12.19 -6.49
N LYS A 221 12.88 13.32 -5.87
CA LYS A 221 13.88 14.23 -5.26
C LYS A 221 14.59 13.58 -4.06
N GLN A 222 14.02 12.51 -3.52
CA GLN A 222 14.50 11.73 -2.39
C GLN A 222 15.31 10.50 -2.86
N GLY A 223 15.46 10.30 -4.17
CA GLY A 223 16.06 9.11 -4.76
C GLY A 223 15.03 8.07 -5.16
N GLN A 224 15.53 6.87 -5.46
CA GLN A 224 14.72 5.71 -5.80
C GLN A 224 14.22 5.06 -4.50
N SER A 225 12.92 5.17 -4.20
CA SER A 225 12.35 4.68 -2.93
C SER A 225 10.83 4.75 -2.89
N VAL A 226 10.25 4.06 -1.90
CA VAL A 226 8.90 4.34 -1.40
C VAL A 226 8.96 5.58 -0.51
N SER A 227 8.20 6.62 -0.85
CA SER A 227 8.22 7.90 -0.10
C SER A 227 6.85 8.55 0.09
N TRP A 228 5.78 7.87 -0.30
CA TRP A 228 4.40 8.31 -0.12
C TRP A 228 3.55 7.17 0.42
N THR A 229 2.58 7.56 1.24
CA THR A 229 1.55 6.66 1.79
C THR A 229 0.27 7.44 2.04
N ASN A 230 -0.85 6.75 2.19
CA ASN A 230 -2.10 7.35 2.62
C ASN A 230 -1.97 7.88 4.05
N ARG A 231 -2.64 9.00 4.35
CA ARG A 231 -2.71 9.54 5.70
C ARG A 231 -3.75 8.80 6.52
N VAL A 232 -3.48 8.53 7.80
CA VAL A 232 -4.47 7.94 8.73
C VAL A 232 -4.64 8.75 10.03
N THR A 233 -3.93 9.85 10.16
CA THR A 233 -4.08 10.81 11.26
C THR A 233 -4.45 12.19 10.73
N ASP A 234 -5.23 12.94 11.50
CA ASP A 234 -5.68 14.30 11.18
C ASP A 234 -6.55 14.43 9.90
N THR A 235 -6.77 15.68 9.48
CA THR A 235 -7.51 16.03 8.27
C THR A 235 -6.84 15.48 7.01
N GLY A 236 -7.66 14.93 6.11
CA GLY A 236 -7.21 14.28 4.88
C GLY A 236 -6.83 12.81 5.08
N SER A 237 -7.23 12.21 6.20
CA SER A 237 -7.07 10.77 6.41
C SER A 237 -7.93 9.98 5.43
N SER A 238 -7.36 8.89 4.93
CA SER A 238 -8.05 7.88 4.15
C SER A 238 -7.57 6.50 4.54
N GLY A 239 -8.48 5.54 4.61
CA GLY A 239 -8.19 4.17 5.03
C GLY A 239 -9.36 3.26 4.64
N TRP A 240 -9.10 1.97 4.54
CA TRP A 240 -10.11 0.98 4.22
C TRP A 240 -10.05 -0.17 5.22
N THR A 241 -11.08 -0.26 6.07
CA THR A 241 -11.12 -1.27 7.12
C THR A 241 -12.38 -2.12 7.05
N ILE A 242 -12.20 -3.40 7.36
CA ILE A 242 -13.18 -4.49 7.19
C ILE A 242 -13.55 -4.99 8.57
N ASN A 243 -14.84 -4.98 8.91
CA ASN A 243 -15.39 -5.45 10.19
C ASN A 243 -14.87 -4.73 11.47
N PHE A 244 -14.51 -3.44 11.38
CA PHE A 244 -13.97 -2.62 12.48
C PHE A 244 -15.02 -2.02 13.43
#